data_AF-A0A9N9VH62-F1
#
_entry.id   AF-A0A9N9VH62-F1
#
_cell.length_a   1.000
_cell.length_b   1.000
_cell.length_c   1.000
_cell.angle_alpha   90.00
_cell.angle_beta   90.00
_cell.angle_gamma   90.00
#
_symmetry.space_group_name_H-M   'P 1'
#
loop_
_entity.id
_entity.type
_entity.pdbx_description
1 polymer ?
#
loop_
_entity_poly.entity_id
_entity_poly.type
_entity_poly.pdbx_seq_one_letter_code
_entity_poly.pdbx_strand_id
1 'polypeptide(L)'
;MTQKTILNLELSTTRIAEAVSVYIRYKVTELQEMKGFDDGRRNQIILYLDGNANQTFLWVAMVCERLQSSRSWKILDGLKDLPAGLNALYGRMIRYVEDSEDADLLFEVLSLVSVAHRPMSLSEMAAILNIPSEITMNEKILREVICCCGSFLTIRDDFVYFIHQSAQEFLLHQTASLVFPGGIEKKHIYIALKSLSVLSGILKRDIYDLGEPDLSLRYQNSV
;
A
#
# COMPACT_ATOMS: atom_id res chain seq x y z
N MET A 1 37.42 18.62 -11.08
CA MET A 1 36.77 19.63 -10.21
C MET A 1 35.33 19.19 -9.98
N THR A 2 35.04 18.60 -8.82
CA THR A 2 33.69 18.17 -8.43
C THR A 2 32.96 19.39 -7.84
N GLN A 3 31.98 19.91 -8.58
CA GLN A 3 31.16 21.03 -8.16
C GLN A 3 30.23 20.56 -7.04
N LYS A 4 30.55 20.94 -5.80
CA LYS A 4 29.74 20.64 -4.62
C LYS A 4 28.51 21.54 -4.65
N THR A 5 27.41 21.05 -5.21
CA THR A 5 26.14 21.79 -5.24
C THR A 5 25.62 21.92 -3.81
N ILE A 6 25.69 23.12 -3.25
CA ILE A 6 25.08 23.43 -1.96
C ILE A 6 23.57 23.41 -2.18
N LEU A 7 22.91 22.36 -1.69
CA LEU A 7 21.45 22.23 -1.69
C LEU A 7 20.89 23.31 -0.75
N ASN A 8 20.41 24.42 -1.32
CA ASN A 8 19.72 25.44 -0.55
C ASN A 8 18.29 24.98 -0.30
N LEU A 9 18.07 24.44 0.90
CA LEU A 9 16.81 23.81 1.29
C LEU A 9 15.63 24.81 1.30
N GLU A 10 15.85 26.07 1.67
CA GLU A 10 14.79 27.09 1.69
C GLU A 10 14.30 27.47 0.29
N LEU A 11 15.22 27.63 -0.67
CA LEU A 11 14.84 27.84 -2.07
C LEU A 11 14.13 26.62 -2.66
N SER A 12 14.47 25.41 -2.19
CA SER A 12 13.79 24.20 -2.61
C SER A 12 12.37 24.11 -2.04
N THR A 13 12.13 24.48 -0.78
CA THR A 13 10.79 24.43 -0.17
C THR A 13 9.84 25.44 -0.79
N THR A 14 10.29 26.66 -1.09
CA THR A 14 9.46 27.64 -1.81
C THR A 14 9.08 27.14 -3.21
N ARG A 15 10.04 26.59 -3.97
CA ARG A 15 9.76 26.04 -5.32
C ARG A 15 8.83 24.84 -5.27
N ILE A 16 8.98 23.97 -4.27
CA ILE A 16 8.07 22.83 -4.08
C ILE A 16 6.67 23.33 -3.75
N ALA A 17 6.53 24.31 -2.85
CA ALA A 17 5.22 24.89 -2.52
C ALA A 17 4.54 25.49 -3.75
N GLU A 18 5.26 26.25 -4.58
CA GLU A 18 4.75 26.79 -5.84
C GLU A 18 4.31 25.68 -6.82
N ALA A 19 5.14 24.65 -6.99
CA ALA A 19 4.84 23.52 -7.86
C ALA A 19 3.62 22.72 -7.38
N VAL A 20 3.48 22.52 -6.07
CA VAL A 20 2.30 21.87 -5.47
C VAL A 20 1.05 22.73 -5.70
N SER A 21 1.13 24.06 -5.55
CA SER A 21 0.00 24.95 -5.81
C SER A 21 -0.43 24.95 -7.29
N VAL A 22 0.53 24.88 -8.22
CA VAL A 22 0.24 24.67 -9.66
C VAL A 22 -0.48 23.33 -9.87
N TYR A 23 0.03 22.25 -9.26
CA TYR A 23 -0.56 20.92 -9.35
C TYR A 23 -1.97 20.86 -8.75
N ILE A 24 -2.22 21.53 -7.63
CA ILE A 24 -3.56 21.68 -7.03
C ILE A 24 -4.50 22.34 -8.02
N ARG A 25 -4.13 23.48 -8.60
CA ARG A 25 -4.98 24.16 -9.60
C ARG A 25 -5.30 23.26 -10.78
N TYR A 26 -4.31 22.53 -11.30
CA TYR A 26 -4.50 21.55 -12.37
C TYR A 26 -5.51 20.46 -11.95
N LYS A 27 -5.28 19.79 -10.82
CA LYS A 27 -6.14 18.71 -10.33
C LYS A 27 -7.57 19.13 -10.02
N VAL A 28 -7.76 20.32 -9.46
CA VAL A 28 -9.12 20.84 -9.20
C VAL A 28 -9.83 21.21 -10.50
N THR A 29 -9.09 21.65 -11.54
CA THR A 29 -9.66 21.90 -12.87
C THR A 29 -10.19 20.60 -13.48
N GLU A 30 -9.37 19.53 -13.49
CA GLU A 30 -9.80 18.21 -13.95
C GLU A 30 -11.05 17.74 -13.17
N LEU A 31 -11.03 17.90 -11.84
CA LEU A 31 -12.16 17.53 -10.98
C LEU A 31 -13.42 18.34 -11.29
N GLN A 32 -13.29 19.64 -11.56
CA GLN A 32 -14.40 20.52 -11.94
C GLN A 32 -15.03 20.07 -13.26
N GLU A 33 -14.22 19.80 -14.27
CA GLU A 33 -14.68 19.33 -15.58
C GLU A 33 -15.44 18.00 -15.46
N MET A 34 -14.93 17.07 -14.64
CA MET A 34 -15.59 15.78 -14.40
C MET A 34 -16.89 15.88 -13.60
N LYS A 35 -16.97 16.81 -12.63
CA LYS A 35 -18.08 16.88 -11.67
C LYS A 35 -19.10 17.97 -11.96
N GLY A 36 -18.78 18.92 -12.86
CA GLY A 36 -19.67 19.99 -13.32
C GLY A 36 -20.04 21.02 -12.24
N PHE A 37 -19.15 21.33 -11.30
CA PHE A 37 -19.40 22.36 -10.29
C PHE A 37 -18.90 23.75 -10.70
N ASP A 38 -19.46 24.79 -10.05
CA ASP A 38 -19.17 26.19 -10.30
C ASP A 38 -17.79 26.65 -9.78
N ASP A 39 -17.33 27.82 -10.25
CA ASP A 39 -16.04 28.40 -9.87
C ASP A 39 -15.96 28.78 -8.38
N GLY A 40 -17.10 29.02 -7.73
CA GLY A 40 -17.15 29.26 -6.29
C GLY A 40 -16.69 28.02 -5.51
N ARG A 41 -17.24 26.85 -5.85
CA ARG A 41 -16.81 25.56 -5.28
C ARG A 41 -15.37 25.22 -5.64
N ARG A 42 -14.97 25.47 -6.89
CA ARG A 42 -13.58 25.30 -7.34
C ARG A 42 -12.60 26.06 -6.43
N ASN A 43 -12.86 27.34 -6.17
CA ASN A 43 -12.00 28.18 -5.34
C ASN A 43 -11.96 27.71 -3.89
N GLN A 44 -13.07 27.23 -3.32
CA GLN A 44 -13.09 26.66 -1.98
C GLN A 44 -12.24 25.40 -1.87
N ILE A 45 -12.29 24.53 -2.88
CA ILE A 45 -11.45 23.31 -2.92
C ILE A 45 -9.97 23.70 -3.05
N ILE A 46 -9.62 24.64 -3.92
CA ILE A 46 -8.22 25.11 -4.07
C ILE A 46 -7.69 25.67 -2.75
N LEU A 47 -8.44 26.57 -2.10
CA LEU A 47 -8.06 27.16 -0.82
C LEU A 47 -7.84 26.10 0.26
N TYR A 48 -8.71 25.08 0.30
CA TYR A 48 -8.57 23.98 1.24
C TYR A 48 -7.30 23.16 0.97
N LEU A 49 -7.08 22.76 -0.29
CA LEU A 49 -5.93 21.94 -0.66
C LEU A 49 -4.61 22.68 -0.43
N ASP A 50 -4.51 23.96 -0.80
CA ASP A 50 -3.30 24.77 -0.59
C ASP A 50 -2.94 24.87 0.91
N GLY A 51 -3.95 25.01 1.78
CA GLY A 51 -3.74 25.10 3.23
C GLY A 51 -3.42 23.78 3.95
N ASN A 52 -3.71 22.63 3.33
CA ASN A 52 -3.64 21.32 4.00
C ASN A 52 -2.64 20.34 3.36
N ALA A 53 -2.16 20.61 2.14
CA ALA A 53 -1.30 19.69 1.41
C ALA A 53 0.10 19.49 2.02
N ASN A 54 0.58 20.42 2.86
CA ASN A 54 1.91 20.40 3.45
C ASN A 54 3.00 20.05 2.42
N GLN A 55 2.95 20.71 1.26
CA GLN A 55 3.90 20.52 0.14
C GLN A 55 3.97 19.07 -0.40
N THR A 56 2.90 18.28 -0.25
CA THR A 56 2.88 16.86 -0.65
C THR A 56 1.99 16.61 -1.87
N PHE A 57 2.60 16.37 -3.03
CA PHE A 57 1.86 16.03 -4.27
C PHE A 57 0.96 14.80 -4.11
N LEU A 58 1.44 13.76 -3.41
CA LEU A 58 0.69 12.54 -3.19
C LEU A 58 -0.59 12.78 -2.38
N TRP A 59 -0.53 13.61 -1.34
CA TRP A 59 -1.70 13.98 -0.55
C TRP A 59 -2.75 14.67 -1.44
N VAL A 60 -2.32 15.60 -2.30
CA VAL A 60 -3.23 16.28 -3.26
C VAL A 60 -3.87 15.26 -4.20
N ALA A 61 -3.08 14.34 -4.76
CA ALA A 61 -3.58 13.31 -5.66
C ALA A 61 -4.65 12.43 -4.98
N MET A 62 -4.37 11.94 -3.77
CA MET A 62 -5.28 11.08 -3.00
C MET A 62 -6.56 11.80 -2.58
N VAL A 63 -6.46 13.06 -2.15
CA VAL A 63 -7.62 13.89 -1.82
C VAL A 63 -8.49 14.09 -3.06
N CYS A 64 -7.89 14.47 -4.19
CA CYS A 64 -8.64 14.65 -5.44
C CYS A 64 -9.32 13.35 -5.89
N GLU A 65 -8.65 12.20 -5.83
CA GLU A 65 -9.23 10.89 -6.15
C GLU A 65 -10.44 10.58 -5.26
N ARG A 66 -10.37 10.85 -3.95
CA ARG A 66 -11.52 10.68 -3.05
C ARG A 66 -12.69 11.60 -3.39
N LEU A 67 -12.40 12.85 -3.76
CA LEU A 67 -13.44 13.79 -4.21
C LEU A 67 -14.04 13.37 -5.56
N GLN A 68 -13.25 12.74 -6.45
CA GLN A 68 -13.75 12.14 -7.68
C GLN A 68 -14.73 10.99 -7.41
N SER A 69 -14.54 10.23 -6.34
CA SER A 69 -15.48 9.17 -5.94
C SER A 69 -16.73 9.70 -5.21
N SER A 70 -16.70 10.96 -4.77
CA SER A 70 -17.80 11.59 -4.02
C SER A 70 -18.93 12.09 -4.92
N ARG A 71 -20.14 12.16 -4.38
CA ARG A 71 -21.29 12.80 -5.05
C ARG A 71 -21.03 14.30 -5.19
N SER A 72 -21.31 14.89 -6.35
CA SER A 72 -20.98 16.30 -6.64
C SER A 72 -21.52 17.28 -5.59
N TRP A 73 -22.72 17.05 -5.04
CA TRP A 73 -23.32 17.91 -4.01
C TRP A 73 -22.73 17.71 -2.61
N LYS A 74 -21.94 16.65 -2.37
CA LYS A 74 -21.26 16.38 -1.08
C LYS A 74 -19.76 16.70 -1.09
N ILE A 75 -19.21 17.22 -2.19
CA ILE A 75 -17.77 17.45 -2.33
C ILE A 75 -17.20 18.29 -1.18
N LEU A 76 -17.85 19.41 -0.85
CA LEU A 76 -17.38 20.31 0.21
C LEU A 76 -17.50 19.70 1.61
N ASP A 77 -18.52 18.88 1.86
CA ASP A 77 -18.63 18.15 3.13
C ASP A 77 -17.54 17.08 3.23
N GLY A 78 -17.22 16.42 2.12
CA GLY A 78 -16.12 15.46 2.03
C GLY A 78 -14.75 16.09 2.31
N LEU A 79 -14.57 17.40 2.12
CA LEU A 79 -13.33 18.09 2.51
C LEU A 79 -13.17 18.20 4.02
N LYS A 80 -14.25 18.32 4.80
CA LYS A 80 -14.16 18.39 6.28
C LYS A 80 -13.55 17.10 6.86
N ASP A 81 -13.67 16.03 6.08
CA ASP A 81 -13.11 14.74 6.36
C ASP A 81 -11.61 14.60 5.93
N LEU A 82 -11.05 15.65 5.35
CA LEU A 82 -9.71 15.86 4.80
C LEU A 82 -8.54 16.18 5.75
N PRO A 83 -7.93 15.31 6.57
CA PRO A 83 -6.90 15.81 7.49
C PRO A 83 -5.67 16.38 6.76
N ALA A 84 -5.04 17.39 7.37
CA ALA A 84 -3.85 18.05 6.82
C ALA A 84 -2.64 17.11 6.79
N GLY A 85 -1.98 17.04 5.64
CA GLY A 85 -0.76 16.27 5.44
C GLY A 85 -0.95 14.75 5.32
N LEU A 86 0.06 14.09 4.75
CA LEU A 86 -0.01 12.68 4.34
C LEU A 86 -0.16 11.70 5.50
N ASN A 87 0.59 11.88 6.59
CA ASN A 87 0.52 10.98 7.75
C ASN A 87 -0.87 10.98 8.41
N ALA A 88 -1.48 12.16 8.55
CA ALA A 88 -2.82 12.25 9.13
C ALA A 88 -3.88 11.66 8.19
N LEU A 89 -3.67 11.79 6.86
CA LEU A 89 -4.51 11.12 5.87
C LEU A 89 -4.42 9.59 5.97
N TYR A 90 -3.22 9.03 6.08
CA TYR A 90 -3.06 7.58 6.35
C TYR A 90 -3.66 7.17 7.70
N GLY A 91 -3.48 7.99 8.74
CA GLY A 91 -4.10 7.77 10.05
C GLY A 91 -5.63 7.74 9.98
N ARG A 92 -6.24 8.53 9.10
CA ARG A 92 -7.66 8.44 8.84
C ARG A 92 -8.04 7.17 8.08
N MET A 93 -7.25 6.78 7.09
CA MET A 93 -7.50 5.56 6.30
C MET A 93 -7.43 4.30 7.17
N ILE A 94 -6.45 4.20 8.07
CA ILE A 94 -6.33 3.02 8.93
C ILE A 94 -7.46 2.94 9.97
N ARG A 95 -7.98 4.09 10.44
CA ARG A 95 -9.17 4.11 11.30
C ARG A 95 -10.42 3.58 10.59
N TYR A 96 -10.58 3.86 9.29
CA TYR A 96 -11.67 3.26 8.53
C TYR A 96 -11.56 1.73 8.42
N VAL A 97 -10.33 1.21 8.42
CA VAL A 97 -10.09 -0.25 8.47
C VAL A 97 -10.41 -0.78 9.87
N GLU A 98 -10.00 -0.08 10.92
CA GLU A 98 -10.26 -0.43 12.33
C GLU A 98 -11.76 -0.42 12.67
N ASP A 99 -12.51 0.55 12.15
CA ASP A 99 -13.95 0.69 12.38
C ASP A 99 -14.80 -0.27 11.52
N SER A 100 -14.17 -1.07 10.65
CA SER A 100 -14.85 -2.04 9.78
C SER A 100 -15.29 -3.28 10.57
N GLU A 101 -16.43 -3.87 10.22
CA GLU A 101 -16.85 -5.19 10.72
C GLU A 101 -15.84 -6.30 10.35
N ASP A 102 -15.08 -6.10 9.26
CA ASP A 102 -14.07 -7.02 8.75
C ASP A 102 -12.64 -6.63 9.19
N ALA A 103 -12.47 -5.82 10.24
CA ALA A 103 -11.17 -5.26 10.63
C ALA A 103 -10.05 -6.31 10.74
N ASP A 104 -10.29 -7.44 11.41
CA ASP A 104 -9.31 -8.51 11.59
C ASP A 104 -8.83 -9.08 10.24
N LEU A 105 -9.77 -9.27 9.29
CA LEU A 105 -9.50 -9.74 7.95
C LEU A 105 -8.64 -8.74 7.17
N LEU A 106 -8.99 -7.46 7.23
CA LEU A 106 -8.29 -6.40 6.52
C LEU A 106 -6.90 -6.14 7.11
N PHE A 107 -6.73 -6.21 8.42
CA PHE A 107 -5.42 -6.12 9.07
C PHE A 107 -4.54 -7.33 8.76
N GLU A 108 -5.10 -8.53 8.62
CA GLU A 108 -4.35 -9.70 8.19
C GLU A 108 -3.79 -9.51 6.76
N VAL A 109 -4.58 -8.96 5.84
CA VAL A 109 -4.12 -8.59 4.49
C VAL A 109 -3.06 -7.50 4.52
N LEU A 110 -3.33 -6.39 5.23
CA LEU A 110 -2.39 -5.27 5.33
C LEU A 110 -1.06 -5.69 5.95
N SER A 111 -1.09 -6.49 7.02
CA SER A 111 0.13 -6.96 7.69
C SER A 111 0.96 -7.87 6.77
N LEU A 112 0.32 -8.77 6.01
CA LEU A 112 1.00 -9.66 5.09
C LEU A 112 1.71 -8.89 3.97
N VAL A 113 0.99 -7.99 3.31
CA VAL A 113 1.53 -7.24 2.17
C VAL A 113 2.60 -6.24 2.64
N SER A 114 2.44 -5.66 3.83
CA SER A 114 3.38 -4.67 4.40
C SER A 114 4.79 -5.22 4.61
N VAL A 115 4.94 -6.50 4.96
CA VAL A 115 6.26 -7.11 5.21
C VAL A 115 6.84 -7.82 3.99
N ALA A 116 6.09 -7.87 2.89
CA ALA A 116 6.57 -8.46 1.65
C ALA A 116 7.63 -7.55 1.00
N HIS A 117 8.78 -8.13 0.62
CA HIS A 117 9.84 -7.40 -0.06
C HIS A 117 9.52 -7.03 -1.51
N ARG A 118 8.53 -7.70 -2.09
CA ARG A 118 8.06 -7.48 -3.46
C ARG A 118 6.54 -7.55 -3.50
N PRO A 119 5.92 -7.04 -4.57
CA PRO A 119 4.50 -7.28 -4.83
C PRO A 119 4.17 -8.77 -4.74
N MET A 120 3.05 -9.09 -4.08
CA MET A 120 2.62 -10.45 -3.85
C MET A 120 1.52 -10.81 -4.83
N SER A 121 1.61 -11.96 -5.49
CA SER A 121 0.55 -12.45 -6.38
C SER A 121 -0.69 -12.86 -5.57
N LEU A 122 -1.87 -12.82 -6.18
CA LEU A 122 -3.10 -13.30 -5.56
C LEU A 122 -3.01 -14.78 -5.15
N SER A 123 -2.31 -15.61 -5.93
CA SER A 123 -2.06 -17.02 -5.58
C SER A 123 -1.17 -17.19 -4.36
N GLU A 124 -0.11 -16.38 -4.23
CA GLU A 124 0.75 -16.39 -3.04
C GLU A 124 -0.03 -15.94 -1.80
N MET A 125 -0.85 -14.90 -1.94
CA MET A 125 -1.72 -14.43 -0.86
C MET A 125 -2.72 -15.51 -0.45
N ALA A 126 -3.41 -16.15 -1.39
CA ALA A 126 -4.37 -17.22 -1.09
C ALA A 126 -3.73 -18.39 -0.35
N ALA A 127 -2.47 -18.71 -0.64
CA ALA A 127 -1.73 -19.78 0.02
C ALA A 127 -1.23 -19.40 1.43
N ILE A 128 -0.96 -18.12 1.67
CA ILE A 128 -0.31 -17.65 2.90
C ILE A 128 -1.29 -17.04 3.90
N LEU A 129 -2.33 -16.33 3.46
CA LEU A 129 -3.26 -15.61 4.33
C LEU A 129 -3.92 -16.52 5.37
N ASN A 130 -3.95 -16.04 6.62
CA ASN A 130 -4.63 -16.73 7.71
C ASN A 130 -6.11 -16.33 7.82
N ILE A 131 -6.87 -16.55 6.74
CA ILE A 131 -8.28 -16.11 6.64
C ILE A 131 -9.15 -17.29 6.17
N PRO A 132 -10.48 -17.23 6.31
CA PRO A 132 -11.38 -18.31 5.89
C PRO A 132 -11.13 -18.79 4.46
N SER A 133 -11.14 -20.11 4.24
CA SER A 133 -10.86 -20.72 2.94
C SER A 133 -11.87 -20.32 1.86
N GLU A 134 -13.10 -20.03 2.25
CA GLU A 134 -14.17 -19.54 1.37
C GLU A 134 -13.76 -18.22 0.68
N ILE A 135 -12.93 -17.42 1.35
CA ILE A 135 -12.37 -16.18 0.82
C ILE A 135 -11.16 -16.47 -0.07
N THR A 136 -10.18 -17.24 0.42
CA THR A 136 -8.92 -17.47 -0.33
C THR A 136 -9.11 -18.33 -1.57
N MET A 137 -10.09 -19.25 -1.58
CA MET A 137 -10.39 -20.10 -2.73
C MET A 137 -11.24 -19.40 -3.79
N ASN A 138 -11.85 -18.25 -3.46
CA ASN A 138 -12.63 -17.47 -4.40
C ASN A 138 -11.89 -16.17 -4.72
N GLU A 139 -11.17 -16.17 -5.84
CA GLU A 139 -10.37 -15.03 -6.27
C GLU A 139 -11.18 -13.71 -6.34
N LYS A 140 -12.46 -13.77 -6.72
CA LYS A 140 -13.31 -12.58 -6.76
C LYS A 140 -13.50 -12.00 -5.36
N ILE A 141 -13.79 -12.84 -4.36
CA ILE A 141 -13.96 -12.39 -2.98
C ILE A 141 -12.62 -11.90 -2.42
N LEU A 142 -11.51 -12.60 -2.71
CA LEU A 142 -10.17 -12.13 -2.29
C LEU A 142 -9.85 -10.73 -2.84
N ARG A 143 -10.17 -10.46 -4.12
CA ARG A 143 -10.02 -9.12 -4.71
C ARG A 143 -10.92 -8.10 -4.02
N GLU A 144 -12.15 -8.45 -3.68
CA GLU A 144 -13.07 -7.56 -2.94
C GLU A 144 -12.49 -7.20 -1.57
N VAL A 145 -11.95 -8.18 -0.83
CA VAL A 145 -11.29 -7.95 0.47
C VAL A 145 -10.07 -7.05 0.33
N ILE A 146 -9.21 -7.28 -0.66
CA ILE A 146 -8.03 -6.43 -0.91
C ILE A 146 -8.46 -4.99 -1.25
N CYS A 147 -9.53 -4.82 -2.03
CA CYS A 147 -10.10 -3.49 -2.30
C CYS A 147 -10.66 -2.82 -1.04
N CYS A 148 -11.17 -3.60 -0.08
CA CYS A 148 -11.65 -3.10 1.21
C CYS A 148 -10.53 -2.62 2.15
N CYS A 149 -9.26 -2.99 1.91
CA CYS A 149 -8.11 -2.39 2.61
C CYS A 149 -7.92 -0.89 2.28
N GLY A 150 -8.87 -0.29 1.54
CA GLY A 150 -8.91 1.12 1.21
C GLY A 150 -7.82 1.52 0.22
N SER A 151 -7.53 2.81 0.15
CA SER A 151 -6.49 3.36 -0.74
C SER A 151 -5.05 3.05 -0.27
N PHE A 152 -4.84 1.99 0.52
CA PHE A 152 -3.51 1.47 0.80
C PHE A 152 -3.01 0.58 -0.35
N LEU A 153 -3.88 -0.27 -0.88
CA LEU A 153 -3.53 -1.33 -1.81
C LEU A 153 -4.20 -1.14 -3.18
N THR A 154 -3.57 -1.69 -4.22
CA THR A 154 -4.11 -1.79 -5.56
C THR A 154 -3.68 -3.11 -6.20
N ILE A 155 -4.48 -3.61 -7.14
CA ILE A 155 -4.20 -4.85 -7.86
C ILE A 155 -3.86 -4.52 -9.31
N ARG A 156 -2.73 -5.02 -9.80
CA ARG A 156 -2.29 -4.88 -11.20
C ARG A 156 -1.70 -6.21 -11.66
N ASP A 157 -2.19 -6.72 -12.79
CA ASP A 157 -1.73 -7.99 -13.39
C ASP A 157 -1.66 -9.15 -12.36
N ASP A 158 -2.67 -9.24 -11.50
CA ASP A 158 -2.80 -10.25 -10.43
C ASP A 158 -1.77 -10.16 -9.31
N PHE A 159 -1.05 -9.03 -9.22
CA PHE A 159 -0.19 -8.68 -8.10
C PHE A 159 -0.78 -7.55 -7.27
N VAL A 160 -0.59 -7.64 -5.95
CA VAL A 160 -1.00 -6.64 -4.99
C VAL A 160 0.17 -5.72 -4.68
N TYR A 161 -0.08 -4.42 -4.80
CA TYR A 161 0.87 -3.34 -4.60
C TYR A 161 0.35 -2.38 -3.56
N PHE A 162 1.25 -1.71 -2.85
CA PHE A 162 0.91 -0.44 -2.23
C PHE A 162 0.69 0.63 -3.31
N ILE A 163 -0.28 1.51 -3.11
CA ILE A 163 -0.47 2.69 -3.97
C ILE A 163 0.80 3.55 -3.98
N HIS A 164 1.49 3.64 -2.83
CA HIS A 164 2.77 4.32 -2.71
C HIS A 164 3.60 3.73 -1.56
N GLN A 165 4.93 3.75 -1.68
CA GLN A 165 5.86 3.21 -0.66
C GLN A 165 5.69 3.87 0.71
N SER A 166 5.39 5.17 0.78
CA SER A 166 5.15 5.87 2.05
C SER A 166 3.95 5.31 2.83
N ALA A 167 2.99 4.66 2.16
CA ALA A 167 1.87 4.00 2.82
C ALA A 167 2.33 2.74 3.54
N GLN A 168 3.20 1.95 2.92
CA GLN A 168 3.85 0.79 3.54
C GLN A 168 4.70 1.22 4.75
N GLU A 169 5.53 2.25 4.61
CA GLU A 169 6.35 2.80 5.69
C GLU A 169 5.51 3.31 6.86
N PHE A 170 4.37 3.95 6.57
CA PHE A 170 3.42 4.36 7.60
C PHE A 170 2.89 3.16 8.41
N LEU A 171 2.54 2.05 7.76
CA LEU A 171 2.08 0.83 8.43
C LEU A 171 3.19 0.15 9.24
N LEU A 172 4.41 0.11 8.71
CA LEU A 172 5.57 -0.51 9.37
C LEU A 172 6.13 0.29 10.55
N HIS A 173 5.87 1.60 10.62
CA HIS A 173 6.49 2.46 11.64
C HIS A 173 5.48 3.17 12.54
N GLN A 174 4.51 3.88 11.97
CA GLN A 174 3.61 4.73 12.76
C GLN A 174 2.44 3.97 13.36
N THR A 175 2.01 2.87 12.72
CA THR A 175 0.87 2.06 13.17
C THR A 175 1.26 0.59 13.39
N ALA A 176 2.54 0.34 13.61
CA ALA A 176 3.08 -1.01 13.73
C ALA A 176 2.43 -1.82 14.86
N SER A 177 2.11 -1.19 15.99
CA SER A 177 1.43 -1.87 17.11
C SER A 177 0.00 -2.29 16.80
N LEU A 178 -0.67 -1.57 15.89
CA LEU A 178 -2.02 -1.85 15.44
C LEU A 178 -2.02 -2.95 14.37
N VAL A 179 -1.16 -2.80 13.36
CA VAL A 179 -1.09 -3.73 12.21
C VAL A 179 -0.37 -5.04 12.57
N PHE A 180 0.57 -4.98 13.51
CA PHE A 180 1.39 -6.12 13.96
C PHE A 180 1.34 -6.27 15.47
N PRO A 181 0.21 -6.69 16.07
CA PRO A 181 0.10 -6.88 17.52
C PRO A 181 1.13 -7.89 18.06
N GLY A 182 1.56 -8.85 17.23
CA GLY A 182 2.62 -9.80 17.54
C GLY A 182 4.05 -9.34 17.22
N GLY A 183 4.21 -8.19 16.57
CA GLY A 183 5.47 -7.69 16.02
C GLY A 183 5.74 -8.16 14.57
N ILE A 184 6.49 -7.35 13.83
CA ILE A 184 6.85 -7.57 12.42
C ILE A 184 7.61 -8.89 12.22
N GLU A 185 8.56 -9.20 13.12
CA GLU A 185 9.36 -10.43 13.12
C GLU A 185 8.49 -11.70 13.08
N LYS A 186 7.40 -11.71 13.88
CA LYS A 186 6.48 -12.87 13.90
C LYS A 186 5.76 -13.03 12.56
N LYS A 187 5.44 -11.93 11.87
CA LYS A 187 4.82 -12.00 10.55
C LYS A 187 5.79 -12.56 9.50
N HIS A 188 7.07 -12.16 9.54
CA HIS A 188 8.10 -12.77 8.69
C HIS A 188 8.25 -14.27 8.94
N ILE A 189 8.34 -14.69 10.21
CA ILE A 189 8.43 -16.11 10.58
C ILE A 189 7.19 -16.87 10.09
N TYR A 190 6.00 -16.30 10.27
CA TYR A 190 4.75 -16.89 9.79
C TYR A 190 4.77 -17.14 8.29
N ILE A 191 5.15 -16.14 7.49
CA ILE A 191 5.25 -16.27 6.03
C ILE A 191 6.23 -17.37 5.64
N ALA A 192 7.41 -17.42 6.27
CA ALA A 192 8.43 -18.42 5.97
C ALA A 192 7.94 -19.85 6.27
N LEU A 193 7.35 -20.07 7.44
CA LEU A 193 6.84 -21.37 7.85
C LEU A 193 5.65 -21.82 6.99
N LYS A 194 4.73 -20.89 6.68
CA LYS A 194 3.57 -21.18 5.83
C LYS A 194 4.00 -21.52 4.40
N SER A 195 4.95 -20.76 3.85
CA SER A 195 5.54 -21.05 2.54
C SER A 195 6.21 -22.41 2.52
N LEU A 196 7.01 -22.74 3.54
CA LEU A 196 7.65 -24.05 3.66
C LEU A 196 6.64 -25.19 3.73
N SER A 197 5.53 -25.01 4.47
CA SER A 197 4.45 -26.00 4.56
C SER A 197 3.74 -26.22 3.23
N VAL A 198 3.55 -25.18 2.42
CA VAL A 198 2.94 -25.31 1.09
C VAL A 198 3.92 -25.99 0.14
N LEU A 199 5.18 -25.55 0.14
CA LEU A 199 6.22 -26.08 -0.72
C LEU A 199 6.54 -27.54 -0.40
N SER A 200 6.55 -27.97 0.87
CA SER A 200 6.83 -29.36 1.24
C SER A 200 5.75 -30.34 0.81
N GLY A 201 4.53 -29.87 0.55
CA GLY A 201 3.45 -30.68 -0.04
C GLY A 201 3.58 -30.90 -1.55
N ILE A 202 4.42 -30.11 -2.24
CA ILE A 202 4.56 -30.12 -3.70
C ILE A 202 5.96 -30.58 -4.12
N LEU A 203 6.98 -30.02 -3.48
CA LEU A 203 8.38 -30.31 -3.75
C LEU A 203 8.80 -31.60 -3.06
N LYS A 204 9.41 -32.50 -3.82
CA LYS A 204 10.14 -33.66 -3.30
C LYS A 204 11.64 -33.39 -3.34
N ARG A 205 12.39 -34.05 -2.44
CA ARG A 205 13.85 -34.09 -2.55
C ARG A 205 14.18 -34.78 -3.88
N ASP A 206 15.17 -34.25 -4.59
CA ASP A 206 15.57 -34.74 -5.91
C ASP A 206 14.40 -34.71 -6.94
N ILE A 207 13.94 -33.49 -7.26
CA ILE A 207 12.80 -33.27 -8.18
C ILE A 207 12.99 -34.02 -9.52
N TYR A 208 14.23 -34.12 -9.98
CA TYR A 208 14.60 -34.73 -11.26
C TYR A 208 15.06 -36.19 -11.14
N ASP A 209 14.99 -36.78 -9.94
CA ASP A 209 15.45 -38.14 -9.65
C ASP A 209 16.89 -38.39 -10.18
N LEU A 210 17.77 -37.40 -10.06
CA LEU A 210 19.16 -37.43 -10.55
C LEU A 210 20.08 -38.34 -9.70
N GLY A 211 19.60 -38.81 -8.54
CA GLY A 211 20.41 -39.53 -7.56
C GLY A 211 21.34 -38.58 -6.79
N GLU A 212 21.89 -39.04 -5.67
CA GLU A 212 22.81 -38.22 -4.88
C GLU A 212 24.08 -37.89 -5.69
N PRO A 213 24.36 -36.62 -6.01
CA PRO A 213 25.55 -36.25 -6.77
C PRO A 213 26.87 -36.49 -6.03
N ASP A 214 26.82 -36.87 -4.74
CA ASP A 214 27.95 -36.72 -3.80
C ASP A 214 28.36 -38.02 -3.09
N LEU A 215 28.04 -39.20 -3.64
CA LEU A 215 28.52 -40.48 -3.09
C LEU A 215 29.43 -41.29 -4.01
N SER A 216 29.75 -40.81 -5.21
CA SER A 216 30.69 -41.48 -6.13
C SER A 216 32.17 -41.14 -5.87
N LEU A 217 32.50 -40.26 -4.91
CA LEU A 217 33.88 -40.02 -4.44
C LEU A 217 34.24 -40.85 -3.18
N ARG A 218 33.66 -42.04 -3.01
CA ARG A 218 34.18 -43.01 -2.05
C ARG A 218 35.44 -43.68 -2.60
N TYR A 219 36.59 -43.25 -2.09
CA TYR A 219 37.77 -44.07 -1.80
C TYR A 219 38.08 -45.22 -2.79
N GLN A 220 38.64 -44.88 -3.94
CA GLN A 220 39.65 -45.74 -4.57
C GLN A 220 41.01 -45.37 -3.99
N ASN A 221 41.35 -45.95 -2.84
CA ASN A 221 42.74 -46.16 -2.41
C ASN A 221 42.73 -47.27 -1.36
N SER A 222 42.51 -48.49 -1.86
CA SER A 222 42.94 -49.72 -1.20
C SER A 222 44.45 -49.85 -1.42
N VAL A 223 45.22 -49.93 -0.34
CA VAL A 223 46.52 -50.61 -0.31
C VAL A 223 46.35 -51.83 0.58
#